data_AF-A0A1R0LFW6-F1
#
_entry.id   AF-A0A1R0LFW6-F1
#
_cell.length_a   1.000
_cell.length_b   1.000
_cell.length_c   1.000
_cell.angle_alpha   90.00
_cell.angle_beta   90.00
_cell.angle_gamma   90.00
#
_symmetry.space_group_name_H-M   'P 1'
#
loop_
_entity.id
_entity.type
_entity.pdbx_description
1 polymer ?
#
loop_
_entity_poly.entity_id
_entity_poly.type
_entity_poly.pdbx_seq_one_letter_code
_entity_poly.pdbx_strand_id
1 'polypeptide(L)'
;MRSEPIHEAYSFVCLRCGHAWEGAYDIRHVRDARGYLRAEYHVTGGLRVPSPLTANTCRVCGGRRMRILRPGRVDSARATPG
;
A
#
# COMPACT_ATOMS: atom_id res chain seq x y z
N MET A 1 -22.41 -12.08 -7.54
CA MET A 1 -21.38 -11.42 -8.39
C MET A 1 -20.18 -11.10 -7.54
N ARG A 2 -19.05 -11.79 -7.76
CA ARG A 2 -17.75 -11.39 -7.21
C ARG A 2 -17.25 -10.29 -8.13
N SER A 3 -17.09 -9.08 -7.64
CA SER A 3 -16.46 -8.00 -8.40
C SER A 3 -15.01 -8.40 -8.71
N GLU A 4 -14.56 -8.14 -9.94
CA GLU A 4 -13.15 -8.28 -10.29
C GLU A 4 -12.29 -7.42 -9.35
N PRO A 5 -11.11 -7.93 -8.94
CA PRO A 5 -10.21 -7.15 -8.10
C PRO A 5 -9.75 -5.91 -8.86
N ILE A 6 -9.67 -4.79 -8.14
CA ILE A 6 -9.11 -3.54 -8.68
C ILE A 6 -7.60 -3.61 -8.47
N HIS A 7 -6.84 -3.47 -9.55
CA HIS A 7 -5.39 -3.41 -9.47
C HIS A 7 -4.94 -1.97 -9.20
N GLU A 8 -4.31 -1.72 -8.05
CA GLU A 8 -3.77 -0.40 -7.71
C GLU A 8 -2.34 -0.51 -7.19
N ALA A 9 -1.50 0.42 -7.61
CA ALA A 9 -0.16 0.58 -7.06
C ALA A 9 -0.10 1.81 -6.14
N TYR A 10 0.65 1.68 -5.04
CA TYR A 10 0.87 2.76 -4.09
C TYR A 10 2.36 2.94 -3.83
N SER A 11 2.75 4.21 -3.78
CA SER A 11 4.08 4.66 -3.43
C SER A 11 4.09 5.09 -1.96
N PHE A 12 5.07 4.64 -1.17
CA PHE A 12 5.21 4.95 0.25
C PHE A 12 6.53 5.65 0.53
N VAL A 13 6.52 6.65 1.41
CA VAL A 13 7.73 7.32 1.92
C VAL A 13 7.69 7.33 3.44
N CYS A 14 8.74 6.80 4.07
CA CYS A 14 8.90 6.87 5.51
C CYS A 14 9.31 8.28 5.94
N LEU A 15 8.48 8.95 6.73
CA LEU A 15 8.77 10.29 7.23
C LEU A 15 9.82 10.30 8.36
N ARG A 16 10.28 9.12 8.81
CA ARG A 16 11.34 8.99 9.81
C ARG A 16 12.74 8.86 9.21
N CYS A 17 12.89 8.06 8.15
CA CYS A 17 14.21 7.75 7.57
C CYS A 17 14.33 8.05 6.06
N GLY A 18 13.27 8.54 5.42
CA GLY A 18 13.26 8.85 3.99
C GLY A 18 13.13 7.63 3.06
N HIS A 19 13.23 6.40 3.57
CA HIS A 19 13.09 5.21 2.74
C HIS A 19 11.73 5.19 2.01
N ALA A 20 11.80 4.93 0.71
CA ALA A 20 10.64 4.91 -0.17
C ALA A 20 10.58 3.59 -0.95
N TRP A 21 9.36 3.11 -1.19
CA TRP A 21 9.11 1.93 -2.00
C TRP A 21 7.74 2.01 -2.66
N GLU A 22 7.56 1.22 -3.72
CA GLU A 22 6.26 1.05 -4.37
C GLU A 22 5.78 -0.40 -4.21
N GLY A 23 4.47 -0.58 -4.12
CA GLY A 23 3.84 -1.90 -4.13
C GLY A 23 2.57 -1.90 -4.96
N ALA A 24 2.37 -2.95 -5.74
CA ALA A 24 1.15 -3.23 -6.49
C ALA A 24 0.25 -4.19 -5.69
N TYR A 25 -1.05 -3.92 -5.70
CA TYR A 25 -2.04 -4.65 -4.92
C TYR A 25 -3.31 -4.92 -5.71
N ASP A 26 -3.86 -6.11 -5.51
CA ASP A 26 -5.21 -6.44 -5.93
C ASP A 26 -6.18 -6.19 -4.77
N ILE A 27 -7.15 -5.31 -5.00
CA ILE A 27 -8.10 -4.85 -4.00
C ILE A 27 -9.48 -5.47 -4.27
N ARG A 28 -9.99 -6.21 -3.30
CA ARG A 28 -11.34 -6.82 -3.36
C ARG A 28 -12.26 -6.15 -2.36
N HIS A 29 -13.39 -5.64 -2.83
CA HIS A 29 -14.46 -5.17 -1.97
C HIS A 29 -15.33 -6.35 -1.53
N VAL A 30 -15.27 -6.68 -0.25
CA VAL A 30 -16.06 -7.75 0.36
C VAL A 30 -17.04 -7.16 1.36
N ARG A 31 -18.18 -7.81 1.55
CA ARG A 31 -19.06 -7.53 2.69
C ARG A 31 -18.69 -8.46 3.83
N ASP A 32 -18.49 -7.90 5.02
CA ASP A 32 -18.30 -8.70 6.22
C ASP A 32 -19.64 -9.34 6.67
N ALA A 33 -19.57 -10.18 7.70
CA ALA A 33 -20.74 -10.88 8.24
C ALA A 33 -21.83 -9.94 8.80
N ARG A 34 -21.51 -8.66 9.03
CA ARG A 34 -22.44 -7.61 9.47
C ARG A 34 -22.94 -6.75 8.32
N GLY A 35 -22.55 -7.07 7.09
CA GLY A 35 -22.94 -6.37 5.86
C GLY A 35 -22.10 -5.14 5.52
N TYR A 36 -21.07 -4.80 6.31
CA TYR A 36 -20.22 -3.64 6.03
C TYR A 36 -19.24 -3.94 4.91
N LEU A 37 -19.06 -2.97 4.01
CA LEU A 37 -18.07 -3.04 2.95
C LEU A 37 -16.66 -2.90 3.56
N ARG A 38 -15.77 -3.83 3.20
CA ARG A 38 -14.35 -3.82 3.53
C ARG A 38 -13.50 -4.07 2.29
N ALA A 39 -12.33 -3.45 2.25
CA ALA A 39 -11.32 -3.72 1.24
C ALA A 39 -10.35 -4.79 1.75
N GLU A 40 -10.15 -5.85 0.96
CA GLU A 40 -9.09 -6.83 1.14
C GLU A 40 -7.96 -6.55 0.16
N TYR A 41 -6.73 -6.53 0.66
CA TYR A 41 -5.55 -6.23 -0.13
C TYR A 41 -4.73 -7.50 -0.32
N HIS A 42 -4.31 -7.74 -1.56
CA HIS A 42 -3.42 -8.84 -1.90
C HIS A 42 -2.21 -8.29 -2.65
N VAL A 43 -1.01 -8.78 -2.33
CA VAL A 43 0.20 -8.47 -3.10
C VAL A 43 0.28 -9.36 -4.34
N THR A 44 1.15 -8.98 -5.29
CA THR A 44 1.53 -9.82 -6.42
C THR A 44 1.86 -11.25 -5.96
N GLY A 45 1.14 -12.24 -6.48
CA GLY A 45 1.17 -13.63 -6.02
C GLY A 45 -0.05 -14.04 -5.19
N GLY A 46 -1.02 -13.15 -4.97
CA GLY A 46 -2.32 -13.45 -4.38
C GLY A 46 -2.34 -13.54 -2.85
N LEU A 47 -1.20 -13.34 -2.19
CA LEU A 47 -1.09 -13.38 -0.73
C LEU A 47 -1.84 -12.19 -0.12
N ARG A 48 -2.79 -12.49 0.77
CA ARG A 48 -3.56 -11.48 1.49
C ARG A 48 -2.66 -10.79 2.52
N VAL A 49 -2.67 -9.46 2.52
CA VAL A 49 -1.89 -8.63 3.44
C VAL A 49 -2.81 -7.71 4.25
N PRO A 50 -2.35 -7.21 5.42
CA PRO A 50 -3.00 -6.08 6.07
C PRO A 50 -3.13 -4.89 5.11
N SER A 51 -4.10 -4.01 5.37
CA SER A 51 -4.30 -2.83 4.53
C SER A 51 -3.01 -1.99 4.51
N PRO A 52 -2.38 -1.79 3.34
CA PRO A 52 -1.16 -1.02 3.23
C PRO A 52 -1.40 0.47 3.49
N LEU A 53 -2.67 0.90 3.55
CA LEU A 53 -3.05 2.27 3.89
C LEU A 53 -3.06 2.53 5.40
N THR A 54 -3.29 1.50 6.22
CA THR A 54 -3.44 1.63 7.68
C THR A 54 -2.36 0.87 8.47
N ALA A 55 -1.97 -0.31 8.03
CA ALA A 55 -0.95 -1.16 8.65
C ALA A 55 0.41 -0.95 7.99
N ASN A 56 0.76 0.30 7.77
CA ASN A 56 1.93 0.67 7.02
C ASN A 56 3.12 0.76 8.01
N THR A 57 4.21 0.03 7.76
CA THR A 57 5.43 0.08 8.57
C THR A 57 6.65 0.09 7.65
N CYS A 58 7.58 1.01 7.91
CA CYS A 58 8.84 1.08 7.18
C CYS A 58 9.66 -0.18 7.45
N ARG A 59 9.99 -0.91 6.39
CA ARG A 59 10.78 -2.16 6.45
C ARG A 59 12.25 -1.94 6.85
N VAL A 60 12.73 -0.70 6.77
CA VAL A 60 14.13 -0.34 7.09
C VAL A 60 14.27 0.10 8.54
N CYS A 61 13.37 0.95 9.06
CA CYS A 61 13.54 1.55 10.38
C CYS A 61 12.40 1.28 11.38
N GLY A 62 11.37 0.52 10.99
CA GLY A 62 10.20 0.22 11.82
C GLY A 62 9.25 1.40 12.06
N GLY A 63 9.48 2.55 11.42
CA GLY A 63 8.65 3.74 11.57
C GLY A 63 7.23 3.55 11.01
N ARG A 64 6.23 4.06 11.73
CA ARG A 64 4.79 4.00 11.36
C ARG A 64 4.24 5.30 10.78
N ARG A 65 5.07 6.34 10.64
CA ARG A 65 4.70 7.62 10.03
C ARG A 65 5.11 7.59 8.56
N MET A 66 4.14 7.37 7.69
CA MET A 66 4.41 7.24 6.26
C MET A 66 3.47 8.10 5.45
N ARG A 67 4.00 8.64 4.35
CA ARG A 67 3.24 9.37 3.34
C ARG A 67 2.95 8.42 2.20
N ILE A 68 1.68 8.35 1.81
CA ILE A 68 1.22 7.55 0.67
C ILE A 68 1.05 8.49 -0.53
N LEU A 69 1.56 8.07 -1.67
CA LEU A 69 1.60 8.82 -2.91
C LEU A 69 0.91 7.99 -4.02
N ARG A 70 0.48 8.68 -5.08
CA ARG A 70 0.06 8.03 -6.32
C ARG A 70 1.21 7.18 -6.89
N PRO A 71 0.91 6.09 -7.62
CA PRO A 71 1.94 5.25 -8.23
C PRO A 71 2.82 6.03 -9.21
N GLY A 72 4.06 5.56 -9.39
CA GLY A 72 5.07 6.19 -10.25
C GLY A 72 5.81 7.37 -9.61
N ARG A 73 5.64 7.63 -8.29
CA ARG A 73 6.22 8.80 -7.61
C ARG A 73 7.41 8.48 -6.70
N VAL A 74 7.72 7.20 -6.45
CA VAL A 74 8.89 6.80 -5.65
C VAL A 74 10.20 7.00 -6.40
N ASP A 75 10.22 6.83 -7.72
CA ASP A 75 11.44 7.04 -8.52
C ASP A 75 11.91 8.51 -8.46
N SER A 76 10.96 9.45 -8.49
CA SER A 76 11.24 10.88 -8.37
C SER A 76 11.66 11.32 -6.96
N ALA A 77 11.29 10.58 -5.90
CA ALA A 77 11.66 10.91 -4.52
C ALA A 77 13.12 10.56 -4.19
N ARG A 78 13.77 9.73 -5.03
CA ARG A 78 15.21 9.45 -4.93
C ARG A 78 16.07 10.55 -5.58
N ALA A 79 15.46 11.45 -6.35
CA ALA A 79 16.14 12.55 -7.01
C ALA A 79 16.12 13.84 -6.16
N THR A 80 16.83 13.82 -5.03
CA THR A 80 17.62 14.99 -4.61
C THR A 80 18.86 14.49 -3.85
N PRO A 81 20.00 14.33 -4.53
CA PRO A 81 21.31 14.30 -3.89
C PRO A 81 21.68 15.72 -3.45
N GLY A 82 22.29 15.83 -2.25
CA GLY A 82 23.26 16.87 -1.86
C GLY A 82 22.85 18.33 -2.01
#